data_AF-A0A0F8XXG8-F1
#
_entry.id   AF-A0A0F8XXG8-F1
#
_cell.length_a   1.000
_cell.length_b   1.000
_cell.length_c   1.000
_cell.angle_alpha   90.00
_cell.angle_beta   90.00
_cell.angle_gamma   90.00
#
_symmetry.space_group_name_H-M   'P 1'
#
loop_
_entity.id
_entity.type
_entity.pdbx_description
1 polymer ?
#
loop_
_entity_poly.entity_id
_entity_poly.type
_entity_poly.pdbx_seq_one_letter_code
_entity_poly.pdbx_strand_id
1 'polypeptide(L)'
;MDLLVGHLLGDYIFQKRVALVNIVAIVILVGCVYAITNTKTNGVYIGSSVSGLEHRWSRHRKDLKAGKHHSVHLQRAWNKYGSLAFSADVLETVDDSKLLEREQFHLDDRKTNYPARLNYNVCWVAGSCLGMKHSEKRRYNESLSHMGKKRTKKSVDKQ
;
A
#
# COMPACT_ATOMS: atom_id res chain seq x y z
N MET A 1 14.82 -12.35 -57.40
CA MET A 1 14.09 -11.35 -56.59
C MET A 1 13.91 -11.81 -55.13
N ASP A 2 14.52 -12.94 -54.74
CA ASP A 2 14.19 -13.64 -53.50
C ASP A 2 15.02 -13.23 -52.27
N LEU A 3 16.17 -12.58 -52.48
CA LEU A 3 17.04 -12.11 -51.38
C LEU A 3 16.51 -10.87 -50.65
N LEU A 4 15.76 -10.01 -51.34
CA LEU A 4 15.23 -8.76 -50.78
C LEU A 4 14.03 -9.02 -49.85
N VAL A 5 13.22 -10.02 -50.19
CA VAL A 5 12.05 -10.44 -49.38
C VAL A 5 12.50 -11.05 -48.05
N GLY A 6 13.60 -11.81 -48.04
CA GLY A 6 14.17 -12.38 -46.81
C GLY A 6 14.68 -11.33 -45.82
N HIS A 7 15.29 -10.24 -46.31
CA HIS A 7 15.80 -9.16 -45.46
C HIS A 7 14.65 -8.36 -44.81
N LEU A 8 13.64 -8.00 -45.60
CA LEU A 8 12.46 -7.27 -45.12
C LEU A 8 11.63 -8.08 -44.11
N LEU A 9 11.52 -9.40 -44.30
CA LEU A 9 10.89 -10.30 -43.33
C LEU A 9 11.71 -10.41 -42.03
N GLY A 10 13.04 -10.44 -42.13
CA GLY A 10 13.94 -10.44 -40.96
C GLY A 10 13.78 -9.19 -40.10
N ASP A 11 13.78 -8.01 -40.74
CA ASP A 11 13.61 -6.72 -40.07
C ASP A 11 12.23 -6.58 -39.42
N TYR A 12 11.16 -7.04 -40.11
CA TYR A 12 9.81 -7.04 -39.57
C TYR A 12 9.64 -7.95 -38.35
N ILE A 13 10.23 -9.15 -38.39
CA ILE A 13 10.21 -10.09 -37.26
C ILE A 13 11.03 -9.54 -36.09
N PHE A 14 12.17 -8.90 -36.35
CA PHE A 14 12.97 -8.24 -35.33
C PHE A 14 12.23 -7.05 -34.70
N GLN A 15 11.65 -6.17 -35.51
CA GLN A 15 10.81 -5.06 -35.03
C GLN A 15 9.61 -5.56 -34.23
N LYS A 16 8.92 -6.62 -34.67
CA LYS A 16 7.85 -7.24 -33.89
C LYS A 16 8.33 -7.87 -32.59
N ARG A 17 9.50 -8.51 -32.56
CA ARG A 17 10.09 -9.09 -31.34
C ARG A 17 10.51 -8.01 -30.36
N VAL A 18 11.13 -6.93 -30.82
CA VAL A 18 11.45 -5.76 -29.99
C VAL A 18 10.17 -5.09 -29.48
N ALA A 19 9.16 -4.91 -30.32
CA ALA A 19 7.86 -4.40 -29.91
C ALA A 19 7.17 -5.33 -28.89
N LEU A 20 7.24 -6.66 -29.07
CA LEU A 20 6.67 -7.62 -28.15
C LEU A 20 7.44 -7.68 -26.82
N VAL A 21 8.77 -7.63 -26.84
CA VAL A 21 9.60 -7.53 -25.63
C VAL A 21 9.34 -6.22 -24.90
N ASN A 22 9.16 -5.12 -25.62
CA ASN A 22 8.72 -3.85 -25.03
C ASN A 22 7.29 -3.95 -24.46
N ILE A 23 6.35 -4.60 -25.15
CA ILE A 23 4.97 -4.83 -24.66
C ILE A 23 4.97 -5.74 -23.41
N VAL A 24 5.84 -6.75 -23.36
CA VAL A 24 6.00 -7.67 -22.22
C VAL A 24 6.76 -7.00 -21.06
N ALA A 25 7.74 -6.12 -21.34
CA ALA A 25 8.36 -5.24 -20.35
C ALA A 25 7.40 -4.12 -19.86
N ILE A 26 6.39 -3.78 -20.66
CA ILE A 26 5.25 -2.89 -20.33
C ILE A 26 4.18 -3.62 -19.50
N VAL A 27 4.35 -4.91 -19.17
CA VAL A 27 3.80 -5.47 -17.92
C VAL A 27 4.64 -4.93 -16.76
N ILE A 28 4.59 -3.62 -16.60
CA ILE A 28 5.12 -2.88 -15.47
C ILE A 28 4.51 -3.54 -14.22
N LEU A 29 5.31 -3.75 -13.18
CA LEU A 29 4.77 -4.15 -11.87
C LEU A 29 4.02 -2.94 -11.33
N VAL A 30 2.74 -2.88 -11.70
CA VAL A 30 1.87 -1.75 -11.43
C VAL A 30 1.15 -1.99 -10.11
N GLY A 31 1.55 -1.22 -9.10
CA GLY A 31 0.83 -1.11 -7.85
C GLY A 31 -0.23 -0.01 -7.90
N CYS A 32 -1.02 0.08 -6.84
CA CYS A 32 -2.00 1.14 -6.67
C CYS A 32 -1.94 1.76 -5.27
N VAL A 33 -2.15 3.08 -5.22
CA VAL A 33 -2.55 3.80 -4.02
C VAL A 33 -4.08 3.89 -4.03
N TYR A 34 -4.71 3.63 -2.89
CA TYR A 34 -6.16 3.58 -2.75
C TYR A 34 -6.64 4.31 -1.51
N ALA A 35 -7.92 4.64 -1.52
CA ALA A 35 -8.67 5.17 -0.39
C ALA A 35 -9.78 4.20 0.02
N ILE A 36 -9.99 4.04 1.32
CA ILE A 36 -11.19 3.44 1.90
C ILE A 36 -11.98 4.58 2.54
N THR A 37 -13.13 4.92 1.97
CA THR A 37 -13.90 6.11 2.31
C THR A 37 -15.16 5.74 3.05
N ASN A 38 -15.39 6.36 4.21
CA ASN A 38 -16.68 6.32 4.88
C ASN A 38 -17.62 7.33 4.22
N THR A 39 -18.59 6.85 3.45
CA THR A 39 -19.54 7.65 2.65
C THR A 39 -20.51 8.48 3.51
N LYS A 40 -20.60 8.20 4.82
CA LYS A 40 -21.45 8.97 5.75
C LYS A 40 -20.73 10.15 6.39
N THR A 41 -19.40 10.12 6.47
CA THR A 41 -18.62 11.15 7.20
C THR A 41 -17.49 11.76 6.37
N ASN A 42 -17.24 11.21 5.18
CA ASN A 42 -16.08 11.50 4.34
C ASN A 42 -14.72 11.21 5.02
N GLY A 43 -14.70 10.43 6.10
CA GLY A 43 -13.47 9.94 6.70
C GLY A 43 -12.76 8.93 5.78
N VAL A 44 -11.43 8.96 5.72
CA VAL A 44 -10.65 8.18 4.76
C VAL A 44 -9.47 7.46 5.42
N TYR A 45 -9.23 6.23 4.99
CA TYR A 45 -7.96 5.52 5.15
C TYR A 45 -7.25 5.46 3.80
N ILE A 46 -5.97 5.79 3.75
CA ILE A 46 -5.13 5.72 2.53
C ILE A 46 -4.12 4.59 2.71
N GLY A 47 -3.86 3.83 1.63
CA GLY A 47 -2.81 2.84 1.64
C GLY A 47 -2.39 2.46 0.23
N SER A 48 -1.33 1.67 0.12
CA SER A 48 -0.82 1.14 -1.15
C SER A 48 -0.91 -0.39 -1.24
N SER A 49 -0.91 -0.93 -2.46
CA SER A 49 -0.87 -2.36 -2.74
C SER A 49 -0.25 -2.67 -4.10
N VAL A 50 0.73 -3.58 -4.10
CA VAL A 50 1.32 -4.22 -5.29
C VAL A 50 0.38 -5.22 -5.97
N SER A 51 -0.57 -5.79 -5.22
CA SER A 51 -1.46 -6.88 -5.67
C SER A 51 -2.84 -6.38 -6.12
N GLY A 52 -2.99 -5.07 -6.31
CA GLY A 52 -4.25 -4.43 -6.68
C GLY A 52 -5.24 -4.24 -5.51
N LEU A 53 -6.24 -3.40 -5.78
CA LEU A 53 -7.22 -2.95 -4.79
C LEU A 53 -8.12 -4.07 -4.30
N GLU A 54 -8.60 -4.95 -5.17
CA GLU A 54 -9.59 -5.98 -4.82
C GLU A 54 -9.08 -6.92 -3.73
N HIS A 55 -7.89 -7.49 -3.93
CA HIS A 55 -7.23 -8.36 -2.96
C HIS A 55 -7.02 -7.66 -1.62
N ARG A 56 -6.53 -6.42 -1.67
CA ARG A 56 -6.24 -5.65 -0.46
C ARG A 56 -7.52 -5.30 0.28
N TRP A 57 -8.56 -4.89 -0.43
CA TRP A 57 -9.86 -4.55 0.15
C TRP A 57 -10.56 -5.75 0.76
N SER A 58 -10.49 -6.92 0.12
CA SER A 58 -10.98 -8.18 0.69
C SER A 58 -10.34 -8.49 2.05
N ARG A 59 -9.01 -8.34 2.15
CA ARG A 59 -8.29 -8.50 3.42
C ARG A 59 -8.71 -7.49 4.48
N HIS A 60 -8.79 -6.20 4.12
CA HIS A 60 -9.28 -5.17 5.03
C HIS A 60 -10.67 -5.50 5.58
N ARG A 61 -11.63 -5.87 4.71
CA ARG A 61 -12.98 -6.27 5.14
C ARG A 61 -12.98 -7.47 6.08
N LYS A 62 -12.16 -8.49 5.79
CA LYS A 62 -12.01 -9.66 6.66
C LYS A 62 -11.51 -9.27 8.05
N ASP A 63 -10.46 -8.46 8.12
CA ASP A 63 -9.86 -8.02 9.38
C ASP A 63 -10.80 -7.09 10.17
N LEU A 64 -11.50 -6.19 9.47
CA LEU A 64 -12.51 -5.30 10.05
C LEU A 64 -13.69 -6.08 10.62
N LYS A 65 -14.21 -7.07 9.89
CA LYS A 65 -15.27 -7.96 10.37
C LYS A 65 -14.83 -8.77 11.59
N ALA A 66 -13.56 -9.17 11.63
CA ALA A 66 -12.99 -9.91 12.75
C ALA A 66 -12.61 -9.03 13.96
N GLY A 67 -12.70 -7.70 13.85
CA GLY A 67 -12.27 -6.78 14.91
C GLY A 67 -10.76 -6.70 15.10
N LYS A 68 -9.98 -7.09 14.08
CA LYS A 68 -8.51 -7.26 14.15
C LYS A 68 -7.76 -6.31 13.22
N HIS A 69 -8.43 -5.33 12.64
CA HIS A 69 -7.81 -4.37 11.74
C HIS A 69 -6.76 -3.52 12.47
N HIS A 70 -5.59 -3.31 11.85
CA HIS A 70 -4.46 -2.59 12.47
C HIS A 70 -4.77 -1.11 12.74
N SER A 71 -5.55 -0.47 11.88
CA SER A 71 -6.06 0.87 12.19
C SER A 71 -7.25 0.78 13.13
N VAL A 72 -7.02 1.21 14.38
CA VAL A 72 -8.06 1.36 15.40
C VAL A 72 -9.11 2.41 15.01
N HIS A 73 -8.71 3.46 14.28
CA HIS A 73 -9.65 4.50 13.83
C HIS A 73 -10.62 3.95 12.78
N LEU A 74 -10.09 3.23 11.79
CA LEU A 74 -10.92 2.58 10.77
C LEU A 74 -11.81 1.51 11.41
N GLN A 75 -11.26 0.69 12.32
CA GLN A 75 -12.03 -0.34 13.02
C GLN A 75 -13.20 0.24 13.82
N ARG A 76 -12.97 1.33 14.57
CA ARG A 76 -14.03 2.00 15.33
C ARG A 76 -15.10 2.60 14.42
N ALA A 77 -14.67 3.24 13.33
CA ALA A 77 -15.60 3.78 12.34
C ALA A 77 -16.44 2.66 11.68
N TRP A 78 -15.81 1.55 11.31
CA TRP A 78 -16.49 0.37 10.75
C TRP A 78 -17.52 -0.19 11.72
N ASN A 79 -17.17 -0.36 12.99
CA ASN A 79 -18.10 -0.84 14.02
C ASN A 79 -19.29 0.11 14.23
N LYS A 80 -19.05 1.43 14.10
CA LYS A 80 -20.08 2.45 14.31
C LYS A 80 -21.04 2.59 13.14
N TYR A 81 -20.54 2.59 11.90
CA TYR A 81 -21.33 2.91 10.71
C TYR A 81 -21.71 1.69 9.87
N GLY A 82 -21.12 0.53 10.16
CA GLY A 82 -21.37 -0.72 9.43
C GLY A 82 -20.68 -0.77 8.06
N SER A 83 -20.63 -1.97 7.48
CA SER A 83 -19.88 -2.24 6.25
C SER A 83 -20.39 -1.50 5.01
N LEU A 84 -21.70 -1.23 4.95
CA LEU A 84 -22.35 -0.55 3.82
C LEU A 84 -21.99 0.94 3.75
N ALA A 85 -21.40 1.50 4.81
CA ALA A 85 -20.95 2.89 4.82
C ALA A 85 -19.57 3.10 4.20
N PHE A 86 -18.92 2.05 3.66
CA PHE A 86 -17.54 2.13 3.17
C PHE A 86 -17.41 1.72 1.71
N SER A 87 -16.73 2.55 0.92
CA SER A 87 -16.24 2.23 -0.42
C SER A 87 -14.71 2.15 -0.42
N ALA A 88 -14.15 1.48 -1.42
CA ALA A 88 -12.71 1.46 -1.66
C ALA A 88 -12.45 1.78 -3.13
N ASP A 89 -11.59 2.77 -3.38
CA ASP A 89 -11.39 3.37 -4.70
C ASP A 89 -9.89 3.58 -4.95
N VAL A 90 -9.43 3.38 -6.20
CA VAL A 90 -8.03 3.65 -6.59
C VAL A 90 -7.85 5.16 -6.71
N LEU A 91 -6.85 5.70 -6.03
CA LEU A 91 -6.43 7.10 -6.15
C LEU A 91 -5.42 7.26 -7.28
N GLU A 92 -4.47 6.33 -7.36
CA GLU A 92 -3.37 6.41 -8.31
C GLU A 92 -2.79 5.03 -8.59
N THR A 93 -2.38 4.83 -9.84
CA THR A 93 -1.75 3.60 -10.33
C THR A 93 -0.30 3.94 -10.66
N VAL A 94 0.66 3.24 -10.03
CA VAL A 94 2.07 3.65 -10.01
C VAL A 94 3.00 2.44 -10.10
N ASP A 95 4.25 2.68 -10.50
CA ASP A 95 5.30 1.68 -10.36
C ASP A 95 5.43 1.24 -8.90
N ASP A 96 5.62 -0.06 -8.64
CA ASP A 96 5.79 -0.60 -7.29
C ASP A 96 6.88 0.13 -6.47
N SER A 97 7.96 0.58 -7.13
CA SER A 97 9.05 1.32 -6.50
C SER A 97 8.64 2.68 -5.93
N LYS A 98 7.54 3.26 -6.43
CA LYS A 98 7.02 4.57 -6.03
C LYS A 98 5.85 4.48 -5.04
N LEU A 99 5.37 3.28 -4.70
CA LEU A 99 4.15 3.13 -3.90
C LEU A 99 4.20 3.89 -2.57
N LEU A 100 5.30 3.79 -1.83
CA LEU A 100 5.43 4.47 -0.53
C LEU A 100 5.52 5.98 -0.67
N GLU A 101 6.26 6.47 -1.67
CA GLU A 101 6.35 7.90 -1.97
C GLU A 101 4.98 8.47 -2.31
N ARG A 102 4.22 7.77 -3.14
CA ARG A 102 2.90 8.21 -3.59
C ARG A 102 1.84 8.04 -2.49
N GLU A 103 1.91 6.99 -1.68
CA GLU A 103 1.08 6.87 -0.47
C GLU A 103 1.33 8.06 0.48
N GLN A 104 2.59 8.45 0.69
CA GLN A 104 2.93 9.61 1.51
C GLN A 104 2.38 10.91 0.92
N PHE A 105 2.52 11.13 -0.39
CA PHE A 105 1.97 12.29 -1.07
C PHE A 105 0.46 12.45 -0.80
N HIS A 106 -0.32 11.38 -0.95
CA HIS A 106 -1.76 11.41 -0.69
C HIS A 106 -2.09 11.60 0.80
N LEU A 107 -1.28 11.06 1.71
CA LEU A 107 -1.43 11.31 3.15
C LEU A 107 -1.17 12.77 3.52
N ASP A 108 -0.15 13.39 2.93
CA ASP A 108 0.21 14.78 3.19
C ASP A 108 -0.80 15.76 2.61
N ASP A 109 -1.28 15.50 1.39
CA ASP A 109 -2.41 16.24 0.79
C ASP A 109 -3.64 16.16 1.71
N ARG A 110 -3.99 14.94 2.13
CA ARG A 110 -5.13 14.71 3.02
C ARG A 110 -4.99 15.44 4.35
N LYS A 111 -3.80 15.42 4.94
CA LYS A 111 -3.48 16.10 6.21
C LYS A 111 -3.61 17.61 6.09
N THR A 112 -3.24 18.17 4.94
CA THR A 112 -3.26 19.61 4.67
C THR A 112 -4.69 20.10 4.41
N ASN A 113 -5.46 19.34 3.64
CA ASN A 113 -6.76 19.80 3.12
C ASN A 113 -7.97 19.39 3.98
N TYR A 114 -7.81 18.47 4.94
CA TYR A 114 -8.93 17.92 5.72
C TYR A 114 -8.66 17.87 7.22
N PRO A 115 -9.69 17.99 8.06
CA PRO A 115 -9.52 17.93 9.51
C PRO A 115 -9.07 16.54 9.96
N ALA A 116 -8.13 16.49 10.90
CA ALA A 116 -7.52 15.25 11.40
C ALA A 116 -8.52 14.18 11.87
N ARG A 117 -9.71 14.58 12.35
CA ARG A 117 -10.79 13.66 12.76
C ARG A 117 -11.36 12.81 11.62
N LEU A 118 -11.07 13.17 10.36
CA LEU A 118 -11.48 12.45 9.15
C LEU A 118 -10.33 11.59 8.57
N ASN A 119 -9.21 11.47 9.27
CA ASN A 119 -8.14 10.54 8.93
C ASN A 119 -8.30 9.25 9.73
N TYR A 120 -8.26 8.12 9.04
CA TYR A 120 -8.29 6.79 9.64
C TYR A 120 -6.93 6.10 9.61
N ASN A 121 -5.88 6.69 9.04
CA ASN A 121 -4.52 6.18 9.21
C ASN A 121 -4.04 6.41 10.65
N VAL A 122 -3.35 5.42 11.23
CA VAL A 122 -2.75 5.56 12.57
C VAL A 122 -1.39 6.27 12.46
N CYS A 123 -0.62 5.94 11.42
CA CYS A 123 0.64 6.59 11.09
C CYS A 123 0.41 7.68 10.05
N TRP A 124 1.11 8.81 10.19
CA TRP A 124 1.19 9.84 9.16
C TRP A 124 2.35 9.61 8.18
N VAL A 125 3.22 8.63 8.46
CA VAL A 125 4.33 8.23 7.61
C VAL A 125 3.99 6.90 6.95
N ALA A 126 3.99 6.86 5.62
CA ALA A 126 3.74 5.65 4.83
C ALA A 126 4.77 4.56 5.18
N GLY A 127 4.29 3.32 5.32
CA GLY A 127 5.14 2.15 5.59
C GLY A 127 5.92 2.14 6.91
N SER A 128 5.80 3.17 7.76
CA SER A 128 6.61 3.31 8.97
C SER A 128 5.79 3.71 10.19
N CYS A 129 6.09 3.06 11.32
CA CYS A 129 5.59 3.47 12.64
C CYS A 129 6.61 4.32 13.40
N LEU A 130 7.75 4.67 12.78
CA LEU A 130 8.84 5.37 13.44
C LEU A 130 8.38 6.74 13.95
N GLY A 131 8.69 7.05 15.21
CA GLY A 131 8.27 8.29 15.88
C GLY A 131 6.89 8.22 16.57
N MET A 132 6.11 7.14 16.41
CA MET A 132 4.89 6.97 17.18
C MET A 132 5.18 6.61 18.64
N LYS A 133 4.57 7.35 19.57
CA LYS A 133 4.67 7.06 21.01
C LYS A 133 3.76 5.89 21.38
N HIS A 134 4.34 4.83 21.93
CA HIS A 134 3.58 3.72 22.49
C HIS A 134 2.97 4.08 23.85
N SER A 135 1.77 3.55 24.12
CA SER A 135 1.17 3.62 25.45
C SER A 135 2.06 2.95 26.49
N GLU A 136 1.99 3.40 27.74
CA GLU A 136 2.79 2.83 28.84
C GLU A 136 2.58 1.32 28.97
N LYS A 137 1.33 0.87 28.90
CA LYS A 137 0.99 -0.56 28.92
C LYS A 137 1.65 -1.34 27.79
N ARG A 138 1.71 -0.78 26.57
CA ARG A 138 2.34 -1.45 25.43
C ARG A 138 3.87 -1.47 25.58
N ARG A 139 4.48 -0.36 26.01
CA ARG A 139 5.91 -0.29 26.33
C ARG A 139 6.29 -1.28 27.42
N TYR A 140 5.47 -1.41 28.46
CA TYR A 140 5.68 -2.35 29.54
C TYR A 140 5.61 -3.80 29.05
N ASN A 141 4.56 -4.19 28.33
CA ASN A 141 4.43 -5.55 27.77
C ASN A 141 5.56 -5.90 26.79
N GLU A 142 5.97 -4.93 25.97
CA GLU A 142 7.10 -5.08 25.07
C GLU A 142 8.42 -5.27 25.84
N SER A 143 8.64 -4.47 26.89
CA SER A 143 9.76 -4.64 27.82
C SER A 143 9.76 -6.03 28.47
N LEU A 144 8.61 -6.48 29.02
CA LEU A 144 8.44 -7.83 29.56
C LEU A 144 8.81 -8.91 28.54
N SER A 145 8.42 -8.74 27.27
CA SER A 145 8.71 -9.70 26.20
C SER A 145 10.18 -9.75 25.77
N HIS A 146 10.97 -8.73 26.10
CA HIS A 146 12.40 -8.65 25.83
C HIS A 146 13.25 -9.13 27.00
N MET A 147 12.74 -9.04 28.23
CA MET A 147 13.43 -9.60 29.39
C MET A 147 13.60 -11.11 29.25
N GLY A 148 14.85 -11.58 29.35
CA GLY A 148 15.21 -13.00 29.25
C GLY A 148 15.71 -13.47 27.87
N LYS A 149 15.59 -12.67 26.81
CA LYS A 149 16.13 -13.01 25.49
C LYS A 149 17.61 -12.61 25.39
N LYS A 150 18.53 -13.57 25.30
CA LYS A 150 19.94 -13.27 24.98
C LYS A 150 20.02 -12.72 23.55
N ARG A 151 20.49 -11.48 23.36
CA ARG A 151 20.77 -10.94 22.02
C ARG A 151 21.89 -11.79 21.39
N THR A 152 21.61 -12.49 20.30
CA THR A 152 22.63 -13.14 19.48
C THR A 152 23.50 -12.07 18.81
N LYS A 153 24.84 -12.23 18.80
CA LYS A 153 25.86 -11.27 18.34
C LYS A 153 25.80 -10.87 16.84
N LYS A 154 24.72 -11.13 16.10
CA LYS A 154 24.62 -10.90 14.65
C LYS A 154 23.92 -9.58 14.29
N SER A 155 24.38 -8.47 14.87
CA SER A 155 23.83 -7.13 14.58
C SER A 155 24.86 -5.99 14.76
N VAL A 156 26.13 -6.30 14.48
CA VAL A 156 27.15 -5.32 14.11
C VAL A 156 27.48 -5.69 12.66
N ASP A 157 27.56 -4.72 11.76
CA ASP A 157 27.62 -4.83 10.30
C ASP A 157 26.25 -4.79 9.60
N LYS A 158 25.64 -3.60 9.62
CA LYS A 158 25.00 -3.05 8.42
C LYS A 158 25.56 -1.65 8.21
N GLN A 159 26.11 -1.45 7.02
CA GLN A 159 26.64 -0.21 6.44
C GLN A 159 25.66 0.96 6.58
#